data_AF-A0A4R7W456-F1
#
_entry.id   AF-A0A4R7W456-F1
#
_cell.length_a   1.000
_cell.length_b   1.000
_cell.length_c   1.000
_cell.angle_alpha   90.00
_cell.angle_beta   90.00
_cell.angle_gamma   90.00
#
_symmetry.space_group_name_H-M   'P 1'
#
loop_
_entity.id
_entity.type
_entity.pdbx_description
1 polymer ?
#
loop_
_entity_poly.entity_id
_entity_poly.type
_entity_poly.pdbx_seq_one_letter_code
_entity_poly.pdbx_strand_id
1 'polypeptide(L)'
;MATTKCPYCWTSHRRNQLHMRCGESCEHRGTPFPERELKNERCPHGRLPQSRRVCPSCGRDLLREYVDGGGRNIAVIGSADSGKSTWVGVLVHEFQRGQVSERFAGMSLDLLGEESRTRYHRDFDTPLFEERRPLRQTASARVKAPEPLMFSLRFRRTGMFGATHVAPVVTVFYDTAGEDVARADAMDQLISYLDAAEGIILLLDPLQMAKVREHVGSNGARSGYTEQLHVLNRLSELLRERGGTKAGRRLRTPLAIALTKFDLLSDMFPEESPLHQPSGHVGVYDEADGLDVHEEVRAWLNQWYDPAFDRSIANAFETYRYFGMSALGAPPVDGNHLAPQGVHPYRLEDPMLWLLARFGAIRMTKGKR
;
A
#
# COMPACT_ATOMS: atom_id res chain seq x y z
N MET A 1 -19.00 18.77 2.97
CA MET A 1 -18.21 18.60 4.21
C MET A 1 -17.21 17.47 3.99
N ALA A 2 -15.97 17.60 4.45
CA ALA A 2 -14.96 16.55 4.29
C ALA A 2 -15.37 15.28 5.07
N THR A 3 -15.30 14.13 4.40
CA THR A 3 -15.50 12.80 4.98
C THR A 3 -14.16 12.13 5.23
N THR A 4 -14.05 11.37 6.32
CA THR A 4 -12.87 10.58 6.66
C THR A 4 -13.31 9.12 6.83
N LYS A 5 -12.58 8.20 6.21
CA LYS A 5 -12.79 6.76 6.40
C LYS A 5 -11.99 6.29 7.61
N CYS A 6 -12.56 5.50 8.50
CA CYS A 6 -11.80 4.93 9.62
C CYS A 6 -10.82 3.88 9.10
N PRO A 7 -9.51 3.94 9.42
CA PRO A 7 -8.58 2.92 8.97
C PRO A 7 -8.84 1.56 9.64
N TYR A 8 -9.39 1.55 10.86
CA TYR A 8 -9.57 0.30 11.62
C TYR A 8 -10.86 -0.48 11.27
N CYS A 9 -11.89 0.20 10.75
CA CYS A 9 -13.19 -0.45 10.47
C CYS A 9 -13.86 0.02 9.18
N TRP A 10 -13.18 0.85 8.39
CA TRP A 10 -13.57 1.27 7.02
C TRP A 10 -14.88 2.07 6.91
N THR A 11 -15.55 2.33 8.02
CA THR A 11 -16.75 3.16 8.05
C THR A 11 -16.41 4.63 7.72
N SER A 12 -17.27 5.25 6.91
CA SER A 12 -17.13 6.65 6.51
C SER A 12 -17.86 7.57 7.48
N HIS A 13 -17.16 8.60 7.95
CA HIS A 13 -17.72 9.59 8.87
C HIS A 13 -17.51 11.00 8.33
N ARG A 14 -18.50 11.88 8.53
CA ARG A 14 -18.25 13.32 8.43
C ARG A 14 -17.37 13.72 9.62
N ARG A 15 -16.45 14.67 9.44
CA ARG A 15 -15.54 15.08 10.52
C ARG A 15 -16.28 15.45 11.82
N ASN A 16 -17.39 16.18 11.71
CA ASN A 16 -18.22 16.58 12.86
C ASN A 16 -19.03 15.44 13.52
N GLN A 17 -19.05 14.24 12.94
CA GLN A 17 -19.63 13.03 13.54
C GLN A 17 -18.60 12.25 14.35
N LEU A 18 -17.32 12.62 14.29
CA LEU A 18 -16.29 11.97 15.09
C LEU A 18 -16.49 12.33 16.56
N HIS A 19 -16.11 11.40 17.42
CA HIS A 19 -16.10 11.60 18.86
C HIS A 19 -14.75 12.18 19.29
N MET A 20 -14.70 12.69 20.50
CA MET A 20 -13.50 13.12 21.22
C MET A 20 -13.48 12.48 22.60
N ARG A 21 -12.31 12.41 23.23
CA ARG A 21 -12.21 11.91 24.61
C ARG A 21 -12.02 13.06 25.59
N CYS A 22 -12.65 12.95 26.75
CA CYS A 22 -12.36 13.82 27.88
C CYS A 22 -10.86 13.75 28.23
N GLY A 23 -10.23 14.91 28.47
CA GLY A 23 -8.81 15.02 28.80
C GLY A 23 -8.48 14.46 30.18
N GLU A 24 -7.18 14.45 30.50
CA GLU A 24 -6.68 13.82 31.73
C GLU A 24 -7.12 14.55 33.00
N SER A 25 -7.35 15.86 32.93
CA SER A 25 -7.83 16.69 34.03
C SER A 25 -9.36 16.67 34.20
N CYS A 26 -10.06 15.81 33.47
CA CYS A 26 -11.50 15.66 33.52
C CYS A 26 -11.89 14.51 34.45
N GLU A 27 -12.94 14.70 35.26
CA GLU A 27 -13.49 13.65 36.13
C GLU A 27 -13.92 12.40 35.34
N HIS A 28 -14.39 12.60 34.11
CA HIS A 28 -14.74 11.55 33.15
C HIS A 28 -13.60 11.21 32.18
N ARG A 29 -12.34 11.19 32.64
CA ARG A 29 -11.14 10.95 31.80
C ARG A 29 -11.35 9.81 30.81
N GLY A 30 -11.00 10.06 29.54
CA GLY A 30 -11.07 9.04 28.49
C GLY A 30 -12.47 8.73 27.95
N THR A 31 -13.54 9.21 28.61
CA THR A 31 -14.92 9.01 28.15
C THR A 31 -15.12 9.66 26.77
N PRO A 32 -15.61 8.91 25.77
CA PRO A 32 -15.89 9.46 24.45
C PRO A 32 -17.16 10.31 24.48
N PHE A 33 -17.16 11.43 23.76
CA PHE A 33 -18.33 12.29 23.57
C PHE A 33 -18.35 12.84 22.13
N PRO A 34 -19.53 13.11 21.54
CA PRO A 34 -19.65 13.70 20.21
C PRO A 34 -18.99 15.07 20.09
N GLU A 35 -18.27 15.35 18.99
CA GLU A 35 -17.64 16.67 18.77
C GLU A 35 -18.64 17.83 18.79
N ARG A 36 -19.91 17.60 18.44
CA ARG A 36 -20.98 18.60 18.55
C ARG A 36 -21.26 19.10 19.99
N GLU A 37 -20.80 18.38 21.01
CA GLU A 37 -20.97 18.77 22.41
C GLU A 37 -19.82 19.63 22.93
N LEU A 38 -18.82 19.92 22.09
CA LEU A 38 -17.75 20.87 22.40
C LEU A 38 -18.34 22.27 22.61
N LYS A 39 -18.00 22.92 23.72
CA LYS A 39 -18.34 24.32 23.98
C LYS A 39 -17.08 25.09 24.32
N ASN A 40 -16.76 26.14 23.56
CA ASN A 40 -15.54 26.94 23.75
C ASN A 40 -14.28 26.07 23.87
N GLU A 41 -14.11 25.11 22.96
CA GLU A 41 -13.00 24.14 22.92
C GLU A 41 -12.90 23.17 24.12
N ARG A 42 -13.95 23.09 24.94
CA ARG A 42 -14.00 22.25 26.14
C ARG A 42 -14.99 21.11 25.98
N CYS A 43 -14.71 20.01 26.68
CA CYS A 43 -15.64 18.88 26.81
C CYS A 43 -16.91 19.28 27.59
N PRO A 44 -17.94 18.43 27.63
CA PRO A 44 -19.18 18.69 28.39
C PRO A 44 -18.97 19.03 29.88
N HIS A 45 -17.84 18.62 30.46
CA HIS A 45 -17.45 18.87 31.84
C HIS A 45 -16.54 20.11 32.03
N GLY A 46 -16.37 20.95 30.99
CA GLY A 46 -15.62 22.21 31.07
C GLY A 46 -14.09 22.09 31.02
N ARG A 47 -13.55 20.89 30.79
CA ARG A 47 -12.10 20.64 30.68
C ARG A 47 -11.64 20.53 29.23
N LEU A 48 -10.34 20.69 29.00
CA LEU A 48 -9.78 20.46 27.67
C LEU A 48 -9.84 18.97 27.33
N PRO A 49 -10.35 18.60 26.14
CA PRO A 49 -10.38 17.22 25.68
C PRO A 49 -9.02 16.76 25.15
N GLN A 50 -8.87 15.46 24.92
CA GLN A 50 -7.74 14.94 24.17
C GLN A 50 -7.78 15.42 22.72
N SER A 51 -6.61 15.57 22.12
CA SER A 51 -6.46 16.10 20.76
C SER A 51 -6.90 15.10 19.68
N ARG A 52 -6.92 13.80 19.99
CA ARG A 52 -7.32 12.70 19.10
C ARG A 52 -8.83 12.67 18.89
N ARG A 53 -9.23 12.27 17.69
CA ARG A 53 -10.64 11.96 17.39
C ARG A 53 -10.88 10.48 17.65
N VAL A 54 -12.13 10.08 17.76
CA VAL A 54 -12.52 8.68 17.99
C VAL A 54 -13.55 8.29 16.93
N CYS A 55 -13.34 7.14 16.29
CA CYS A 55 -14.33 6.57 15.39
C CYS A 55 -15.58 6.16 16.19
N PRO A 56 -16.78 6.66 15.88
CA PRO A 56 -17.99 6.29 16.62
C PRO A 56 -18.43 4.84 16.36
N SER A 57 -18.01 4.22 15.24
CA SER A 57 -18.36 2.83 14.92
C SER A 57 -17.55 1.80 15.70
N CYS A 58 -16.22 1.99 15.79
CA CYS A 58 -15.33 1.00 16.41
C CYS A 58 -14.65 1.47 17.69
N GLY A 59 -14.82 2.75 18.08
CA GLY A 59 -14.24 3.31 19.31
C GLY A 59 -12.73 3.51 19.29
N ARG A 60 -12.04 3.22 18.17
CA ARG A 60 -10.59 3.42 18.04
C ARG A 60 -10.24 4.90 17.88
N ASP A 61 -9.10 5.29 18.44
CA ASP A 61 -8.54 6.63 18.30
C ASP A 61 -8.08 6.85 16.85
N LEU A 62 -8.52 7.94 16.24
CA LEU A 62 -8.05 8.43 14.96
C LEU A 62 -7.03 9.54 15.20
N LEU A 63 -5.84 9.35 14.63
CA LEU A 63 -4.78 10.35 14.73
C LEU A 63 -5.21 11.64 14.04
N ARG A 64 -4.96 12.76 14.71
CA ARG A 64 -5.29 14.10 14.20
C ARG A 64 -4.71 14.32 12.80
N GLU A 65 -3.46 13.94 12.59
CA GLU A 65 -2.77 14.07 11.31
C GLU A 65 -3.51 13.34 10.18
N TYR A 66 -4.05 12.15 10.46
CA TYR A 66 -4.86 11.37 9.50
C TYR A 66 -6.19 12.05 9.18
N VAL A 67 -6.89 12.56 10.21
CA VAL A 67 -8.19 13.23 10.04
C VAL A 67 -8.03 14.55 9.30
N ASP A 68 -7.09 15.40 9.73
CA ASP A 68 -6.90 16.76 9.23
C ASP A 68 -6.26 16.77 7.84
N GLY A 69 -5.26 15.90 7.62
CA GLY A 69 -4.54 15.77 6.35
C GLY A 69 -5.32 15.10 5.22
N GLY A 70 -6.53 14.61 5.48
CA GLY A 70 -7.34 13.90 4.49
C GLY A 70 -6.66 12.61 4.05
N GLY A 71 -6.35 11.76 5.05
CA GLY A 71 -5.60 10.52 4.85
C GLY A 71 -6.10 9.70 3.68
N ARG A 72 -5.14 9.12 2.92
CA ARG A 72 -5.38 8.24 1.79
C ARG A 72 -5.17 6.80 2.23
N ASN A 73 -6.16 5.96 1.95
CA ASN A 73 -6.05 4.53 2.18
C ASN A 73 -5.51 3.86 0.92
N ILE A 74 -4.34 3.23 1.01
CA ILE A 74 -3.79 2.44 -0.08
C ILE A 74 -3.90 0.97 0.30
N ALA A 75 -4.49 0.21 -0.62
CA ALA A 75 -4.64 -1.21 -0.46
C ALA A 75 -3.45 -1.97 -1.04
N VAL A 76 -2.80 -2.86 -0.29
CA VAL A 76 -1.81 -3.81 -0.80
C VAL A 76 -2.39 -5.22 -0.80
N ILE A 77 -2.38 -5.87 -1.96
CA ILE A 77 -3.01 -7.17 -2.22
C ILE A 77 -2.02 -8.06 -2.97
N GLY A 78 -2.12 -9.37 -2.78
CA GLY A 78 -1.28 -10.36 -3.43
C GLY A 78 -1.33 -11.68 -2.67
N SER A 79 -0.88 -12.77 -3.30
CA SER A 79 -0.79 -14.09 -2.66
C SER A 79 0.13 -14.09 -1.45
N ALA A 80 0.12 -15.15 -0.62
CA ALA A 80 1.00 -15.26 0.54
C ALA A 80 2.49 -15.04 0.18
N ASP A 81 2.92 -15.60 -0.96
CA ASP A 81 4.31 -15.56 -1.42
C ASP A 81 4.67 -14.35 -2.31
N SER A 82 3.74 -13.44 -2.58
CA SER A 82 3.99 -12.24 -3.40
C SER A 82 4.94 -11.21 -2.79
N GLY A 83 5.35 -11.41 -1.53
CA GLY A 83 6.32 -10.54 -0.86
C GLY A 83 5.73 -9.25 -0.28
N LYS A 84 4.42 -9.20 0.00
CA LYS A 84 3.73 -8.01 0.59
C LYS A 84 4.44 -7.47 1.83
N SER A 85 4.67 -8.32 2.83
CA SER A 85 5.28 -7.90 4.09
C SER A 85 6.71 -7.39 3.86
N THR A 86 7.47 -8.05 2.99
CA THR A 86 8.81 -7.61 2.60
C THR A 86 8.77 -6.27 1.89
N TRP A 87 7.87 -6.10 0.92
CA TRP A 87 7.70 -4.84 0.19
C TRP A 87 7.36 -3.69 1.15
N VAL A 88 6.39 -3.87 2.06
CA VAL A 88 6.04 -2.83 3.05
C VAL A 88 7.23 -2.50 3.95
N GLY A 89 7.90 -3.51 4.49
CA GLY A 89 9.03 -3.32 5.39
C GLY A 89 10.17 -2.54 4.75
N VAL A 90 10.60 -2.97 3.57
CA VAL A 90 11.69 -2.31 2.85
C VAL A 90 11.25 -0.93 2.35
N LEU A 91 10.00 -0.76 1.90
CA LEU A 91 9.51 0.53 1.42
C LEU A 91 9.54 1.59 2.52
N VAL A 92 9.08 1.25 3.73
CA VAL A 92 9.15 2.15 4.88
C VAL A 92 10.60 2.49 5.22
N HIS A 93 11.51 1.50 5.21
CA HIS A 93 12.94 1.73 5.43
C HIS A 93 13.52 2.71 4.41
N GLU A 94 13.27 2.48 3.12
CA GLU A 94 13.79 3.32 2.02
C GLU A 94 13.28 4.76 2.09
N PHE A 95 12.02 4.95 2.46
CA PHE A 95 11.45 6.28 2.65
C PHE A 95 11.98 7.00 3.90
N GLN A 96 12.35 6.27 4.95
CA GLN A 96 12.87 6.86 6.20
C GLN A 96 14.37 7.15 6.14
N ARG A 97 15.14 6.24 5.52
CA ARG A 97 16.60 6.19 5.67
C ARG A 97 17.35 5.84 4.37
N GLY A 98 16.65 5.46 3.30
CA GLY A 98 17.28 4.97 2.07
C GLY A 98 17.33 6.00 0.94
N GLN A 99 17.61 5.52 -0.27
CA GLN A 99 17.92 6.35 -1.45
C GLN A 99 16.72 7.16 -1.93
N VAL A 100 15.50 6.67 -1.65
CA VAL A 100 14.26 7.37 -2.01
C VAL A 100 14.16 8.70 -1.26
N SER A 101 14.59 8.73 0.01
CA SER A 101 14.60 9.96 0.82
C SER A 101 15.54 11.03 0.24
N GLU A 102 16.65 10.62 -0.37
CA GLU A 102 17.63 11.50 -1.01
C GLU A 102 17.11 12.07 -2.34
N ARG A 103 16.48 11.22 -3.17
CA ARG A 103 15.91 11.61 -4.47
C ARG A 103 14.71 12.55 -4.33
N PHE A 104 13.98 12.49 -3.22
CA PHE A 104 12.82 13.35 -2.95
C PHE A 104 13.12 14.32 -1.81
N ALA A 105 14.06 15.25 -2.05
CA ALA A 105 14.46 16.25 -1.07
C ALA A 105 13.26 16.98 -0.43
N GLY A 106 13.19 16.94 0.90
CA GLY A 106 12.12 17.54 1.67
C GLY A 106 10.90 16.63 1.89
N MET A 107 10.96 15.39 1.43
CA MET A 107 10.07 14.31 1.85
C MET A 107 10.48 13.77 3.22
N SER A 108 9.51 13.36 4.03
CA SER A 108 9.75 12.61 5.26
C SER A 108 8.64 11.57 5.47
N LEU A 109 9.00 10.37 5.93
CA LEU A 109 8.06 9.36 6.39
C LEU A 109 8.11 9.24 7.91
N ASP A 110 6.94 9.39 8.56
CA ASP A 110 6.78 9.12 9.98
C ASP A 110 5.79 7.98 10.21
N LEU A 111 6.21 6.95 10.94
CA LEU A 111 5.28 5.94 11.46
C LEU A 111 4.33 6.60 12.46
N LEU A 112 3.05 6.29 12.33
CA LEU A 112 1.98 6.96 13.04
C LEU A 112 1.46 6.08 14.19
N GLY A 113 1.68 6.56 15.41
CA GLY A 113 1.32 5.86 16.65
C GLY A 113 2.40 4.90 17.13
N GLU A 114 2.47 4.70 18.45
CA GLU A 114 3.46 3.81 19.08
C GLU A 114 3.31 2.37 18.62
N GLU A 115 2.07 1.92 18.42
CA GLU A 115 1.76 0.56 17.98
C GLU A 115 2.35 0.27 16.58
N SER A 116 2.19 1.20 15.62
CA SER A 116 2.84 1.10 14.29
C SER A 116 4.36 1.10 14.40
N ARG A 117 4.95 1.92 15.29
CA ARG A 117 6.41 2.00 15.49
C ARG A 117 6.99 0.71 16.06
N THR A 118 6.41 0.24 17.16
CA THR A 118 6.83 -1.01 17.80
C THR A 118 6.67 -2.19 16.86
N ARG A 119 5.54 -2.28 16.15
CA ARG A 119 5.30 -3.33 15.17
C ARG A 119 6.30 -3.27 14.03
N TYR A 120 6.55 -2.10 13.45
CA TYR A 120 7.52 -1.95 12.38
C TYR A 120 8.91 -2.41 12.80
N HIS A 121 9.41 -1.91 13.94
CA HIS A 121 10.74 -2.30 14.42
C HIS A 121 10.86 -3.81 14.65
N ARG A 122 9.89 -4.38 15.39
CA ARG A 122 9.92 -5.81 15.76
C ARG A 122 9.74 -6.74 14.55
N ASP A 123 8.81 -6.43 13.67
CA ASP A 123 8.34 -7.37 12.64
C ASP A 123 9.01 -7.13 11.28
N PHE A 124 9.66 -5.97 11.06
CA PHE A 124 10.24 -5.57 9.77
C PHE A 124 11.69 -5.10 9.88
N ASP A 125 11.95 -4.03 10.64
CA ASP A 125 13.26 -3.37 10.68
C ASP A 125 14.35 -4.30 11.23
N THR A 126 14.15 -4.83 12.44
CA THR A 126 15.10 -5.73 13.10
C THR A 126 15.33 -7.01 12.28
N PRO A 127 14.30 -7.75 11.81
CA PRO A 127 14.51 -8.93 10.99
C PRO A 127 15.31 -8.68 9.70
N LEU A 128 14.96 -7.64 8.93
CA LEU A 128 15.53 -7.40 7.61
C LEU A 128 16.91 -6.77 7.66
N PHE A 129 17.12 -5.79 8.54
CA PHE A 129 18.29 -4.92 8.49
C PHE A 129 19.29 -5.17 9.63
N GLU A 130 18.84 -5.64 10.79
CA GLU A 130 19.72 -5.97 11.92
C GLU A 130 20.11 -7.45 11.92
N GLU A 131 19.11 -8.34 11.88
CA GLU A 131 19.29 -9.80 11.92
C GLU A 131 19.62 -10.40 10.54
N ARG A 132 19.43 -9.63 9.46
CA ARG A 132 19.66 -10.02 8.05
C ARG A 132 18.98 -11.35 7.68
N ARG A 133 17.73 -11.52 8.12
CA ARG A 133 16.92 -12.69 7.82
C ARG A 133 15.66 -12.35 7.03
N PRO A 134 15.15 -13.27 6.20
CA PRO A 134 13.85 -13.09 5.57
C PRO A 134 12.75 -12.90 6.61
N LEU A 135 11.71 -12.16 6.23
CA LEU A 135 10.47 -12.12 6.99
C LEU A 135 9.83 -13.50 6.94
N ARG A 136 9.40 -13.99 8.11
CA ARG A 136 8.58 -15.20 8.16
C ARG A 136 7.26 -14.91 7.46
N GLN A 137 6.71 -15.91 6.77
CA GLN A 137 5.35 -15.81 6.25
C GLN A 137 4.44 -15.34 7.38
N THR A 138 3.65 -14.30 7.09
CA THR A 138 2.69 -13.78 8.05
C THR A 138 1.71 -14.91 8.35
N ALA A 139 1.85 -15.53 9.53
CA ALA A 139 0.97 -16.60 9.94
C ALA A 139 -0.46 -16.07 9.85
N SER A 140 -1.31 -16.72 9.04
CA SER A 140 -2.70 -16.36 8.80
C SER A 140 -3.35 -16.06 10.15
N ALA A 141 -3.43 -14.78 10.49
CA ALA A 141 -3.70 -14.42 11.86
C ALA A 141 -5.16 -14.78 12.07
N ARG A 142 -5.43 -15.69 13.02
CA ARG A 142 -6.74 -15.90 13.65
C ARG A 142 -7.28 -14.62 14.35
N VAL A 143 -6.70 -13.46 14.04
CA VAL A 143 -6.95 -12.15 14.60
C VAL A 143 -7.99 -11.48 13.71
N LYS A 144 -9.15 -11.16 14.31
CA LYS A 144 -10.34 -10.62 13.65
C LYS A 144 -10.14 -9.33 12.83
N ALA A 145 -8.99 -8.68 12.89
CA ALA A 145 -8.58 -7.59 11.99
C ALA A 145 -7.08 -7.35 12.20
N PRO A 146 -6.22 -7.50 11.18
CA PRO A 146 -4.82 -7.11 11.30
C PRO A 146 -4.73 -5.61 11.53
N GLU A 147 -3.86 -5.24 12.46
CA GLU A 147 -3.53 -3.84 12.71
C GLU A 147 -2.98 -3.20 11.43
N PRO A 148 -3.44 -2.02 10.99
CA PRO A 148 -2.82 -1.34 9.87
C PRO A 148 -1.46 -0.77 10.26
N LEU A 149 -0.50 -0.82 9.34
CA LEU A 149 0.70 0.00 9.46
C LEU A 149 0.38 1.39 8.91
N MET A 150 0.29 2.37 9.81
CA MET A 150 0.01 3.75 9.43
C MET A 150 1.31 4.54 9.34
N PHE A 151 1.49 5.29 8.26
CA PHE A 151 2.57 6.25 8.16
C PHE A 151 2.12 7.55 7.49
N SER A 152 2.79 8.64 7.82
CA SER A 152 2.59 9.94 7.20
C SER A 152 3.71 10.19 6.21
N LEU A 153 3.37 10.47 4.96
CA LEU A 153 4.32 10.96 3.97
C LEU A 153 4.10 12.46 3.81
N ARG A 154 5.08 13.24 4.23
CA ARG A 154 5.05 14.70 4.07
C ARG A 154 6.00 15.08 2.95
N PHE A 155 5.57 16.00 2.10
CA PHE A 155 6.40 16.58 1.04
C PHE A 155 6.50 18.08 1.28
N ARG A 156 7.72 18.63 1.36
CA ARG A 156 7.89 20.09 1.36
C ARG A 156 7.69 20.61 -0.07
N ARG A 157 6.56 21.26 -0.33
CA ARG A 157 6.34 22.03 -1.55
C ARG A 157 6.61 23.52 -1.31
N THR A 158 7.53 24.11 -2.06
CA THR A 158 7.61 25.56 -2.22
C THR A 158 6.51 26.01 -3.19
N GLY A 159 5.42 26.56 -2.67
CA GLY A 159 4.46 27.30 -3.49
C GLY A 159 5.08 28.58 -4.06
N MET A 160 4.50 29.11 -5.15
CA MET A 160 4.91 30.39 -5.75
C MET A 160 4.80 31.58 -4.77
N PHE A 161 4.04 31.40 -3.68
CA PHE A 161 3.88 32.33 -2.56
C PHE A 161 4.41 31.79 -1.21
N GLY A 162 5.36 30.85 -1.21
CA GLY A 162 6.05 30.39 0.01
C GLY A 162 5.25 29.47 0.94
N ALA A 163 4.02 29.07 0.59
CA ALA A 163 3.23 28.15 1.41
C ALA A 163 3.74 26.71 1.27
N THR A 164 4.20 26.14 2.39
CA THR A 164 4.52 24.72 2.53
C THR A 164 3.23 23.92 2.62
N HIS A 165 2.88 23.18 1.57
CA HIS A 165 1.75 22.24 1.61
C HIS A 165 2.20 20.88 2.13
N VAL A 166 1.58 20.40 3.20
CA VAL A 166 1.74 19.04 3.73
C VAL A 166 0.54 18.20 3.31
N ALA A 167 0.75 17.13 2.53
CA ALA A 167 -0.17 16.00 2.35
C ALA A 167 0.54 14.90 1.52
N PRO A 168 0.32 13.58 1.72
CA PRO A 168 -0.78 12.89 2.41
C PRO A 168 -0.36 11.92 3.54
N VAL A 169 -1.25 11.67 4.50
CA VAL A 169 -1.12 10.49 5.38
C VAL A 169 -1.50 9.25 4.59
N VAL A 170 -0.59 8.27 4.48
CA VAL A 170 -0.82 7.03 3.74
C VAL A 170 -1.01 5.91 4.75
N THR A 171 -2.22 5.34 4.79
CA THR A 171 -2.40 4.10 5.52
C THR A 171 -2.20 2.94 4.56
N VAL A 172 -1.18 2.13 4.83
CA VAL A 172 -0.96 0.88 4.11
C VAL A 172 -1.55 -0.24 4.95
N PHE A 173 -2.61 -0.81 4.42
CA PHE A 173 -3.14 -2.05 4.93
C PHE A 173 -2.47 -3.16 4.15
N TYR A 174 -1.88 -4.08 4.87
CA TYR A 174 -1.54 -5.38 4.33
C TYR A 174 -2.10 -6.40 5.31
N ASP A 175 -2.51 -7.52 4.75
CA ASP A 175 -2.85 -8.77 5.42
C ASP A 175 -4.34 -9.17 5.37
N THR A 176 -4.77 -9.59 4.19
CA THR A 176 -5.43 -10.89 4.12
C THR A 176 -4.42 -11.82 3.46
N ALA A 177 -3.97 -12.86 4.15
CA ALA A 177 -3.31 -13.97 3.49
C ALA A 177 -4.23 -14.44 2.34
N GLY A 178 -3.70 -14.57 1.12
CA GLY A 178 -4.46 -15.01 -0.05
C GLY A 178 -5.16 -16.37 0.15
N GLU A 179 -4.70 -17.14 1.13
CA GLU A 179 -5.26 -18.42 1.55
C GLU A 179 -6.63 -18.29 2.26
N ASP A 180 -6.89 -17.18 2.98
CA ASP A 180 -8.16 -16.99 3.72
C ASP A 180 -9.28 -16.40 2.84
N VAL A 181 -9.01 -16.17 1.55
CA VAL A 181 -9.99 -15.70 0.55
C VAL A 181 -11.12 -16.73 0.34
N ALA A 182 -10.94 -17.96 0.81
CA ALA A 182 -11.98 -18.99 0.80
C ALA A 182 -13.03 -18.84 1.93
N ARG A 183 -12.79 -18.02 2.96
CA ARG A 183 -13.75 -17.80 4.07
C ARG A 183 -14.60 -16.56 3.85
N ALA A 184 -15.92 -16.68 4.04
CA ALA A 184 -16.88 -15.58 3.85
C ALA A 184 -16.54 -14.33 4.69
N ASP A 185 -16.10 -14.52 5.92
CA ASP A 185 -15.82 -13.45 6.89
C ASP A 185 -14.59 -12.62 6.47
N ALA A 186 -13.56 -13.28 5.93
CA ALA A 186 -12.36 -12.64 5.39
C ALA A 186 -12.69 -11.87 4.08
N MET A 187 -13.75 -12.29 3.38
CA MET A 187 -14.24 -11.62 2.18
C MET A 187 -14.94 -10.31 2.49
N ASP A 188 -15.82 -10.26 3.48
CA ASP A 188 -16.48 -9.02 3.87
C ASP A 188 -15.47 -7.95 4.31
N GLN A 189 -14.37 -8.36 4.94
CA GLN A 189 -13.26 -7.48 5.30
C GLN A 189 -12.49 -6.99 4.08
N LEU A 190 -12.08 -7.89 3.18
CA LEU A 190 -11.39 -7.52 1.94
C LEU A 190 -12.25 -6.56 1.09
N ILE A 191 -13.55 -6.81 1.01
CA ILE A 191 -14.52 -5.97 0.29
C ILE A 191 -14.64 -4.60 0.93
N SER A 192 -14.85 -4.53 2.25
CA SER A 192 -14.93 -3.26 3.00
C SER A 192 -13.65 -2.43 2.88
N TYR A 193 -12.52 -3.12 2.86
CA TYR A 193 -11.22 -2.54 2.66
C TYR A 193 -11.01 -2.00 1.24
N LEU A 194 -11.35 -2.77 0.20
CA LEU A 194 -11.25 -2.36 -1.20
C LEU A 194 -12.13 -1.13 -1.48
N ASP A 195 -13.32 -1.07 -0.90
CA ASP A 195 -14.19 0.11 -0.95
C ASP A 195 -13.59 1.32 -0.25
N ALA A 196 -12.83 1.09 0.82
CA ALA A 196 -12.17 2.15 1.54
C ALA A 196 -10.96 2.71 0.78
N ALA A 197 -10.34 1.90 -0.07
CA ALA A 197 -9.12 2.21 -0.79
C ALA A 197 -9.30 3.32 -1.84
N GLU A 198 -8.34 4.23 -1.87
CA GLU A 198 -8.25 5.30 -2.87
C GLU A 198 -7.17 4.99 -3.92
N GLY A 199 -6.35 3.97 -3.68
CA GLY A 199 -5.48 3.32 -4.65
C GLY A 199 -5.20 1.89 -4.22
N ILE A 200 -4.93 1.02 -5.18
CA ILE A 200 -4.65 -0.40 -4.95
C ILE A 200 -3.28 -0.72 -5.55
N ILE A 201 -2.48 -1.48 -4.81
CA ILE A 201 -1.22 -2.09 -5.25
C ILE A 201 -1.44 -3.61 -5.20
N LEU A 202 -1.37 -4.24 -6.37
CA LEU A 202 -1.43 -5.68 -6.52
C LEU A 202 -0.03 -6.22 -6.78
N LEU A 203 0.45 -7.08 -5.89
CA LEU A 203 1.75 -7.73 -5.98
C LEU A 203 1.60 -9.10 -6.64
N LEU A 204 2.33 -9.31 -7.73
CA LEU A 204 2.37 -10.57 -8.46
C LEU A 204 3.69 -11.28 -8.19
N ASP A 205 3.59 -12.55 -7.76
CA ASP A 205 4.74 -13.44 -7.68
C ASP A 205 4.95 -14.12 -9.05
N PRO A 206 6.05 -13.82 -9.77
CA PRO A 206 6.34 -14.47 -11.05
C PRO A 206 6.47 -15.98 -10.93
N LEU A 207 6.93 -16.51 -9.78
CA LEU A 207 7.06 -17.96 -9.57
C LEU A 207 5.73 -18.70 -9.48
N GLN A 208 4.60 -18.00 -9.39
CA GLN A 208 3.28 -18.63 -9.48
C GLN A 208 2.87 -18.89 -10.94
N MET A 209 3.58 -18.28 -11.91
CA MET A 209 3.38 -18.49 -13.34
C MET A 209 4.18 -19.71 -13.81
N ALA A 210 3.49 -20.68 -14.43
CA ALA A 210 4.09 -21.95 -14.83
C ALA A 210 5.26 -21.79 -15.81
N LYS A 211 5.10 -20.94 -16.83
CA LYS A 211 6.13 -20.66 -17.83
C LYS A 211 7.39 -20.05 -17.23
N VAL A 212 7.24 -19.20 -16.20
CA VAL A 212 8.38 -18.62 -15.49
C VAL A 212 9.10 -19.70 -14.69
N ARG A 213 8.37 -20.55 -13.96
CA ARG A 213 8.99 -21.65 -13.18
C ARG A 213 9.82 -22.60 -14.04
N GLU A 214 9.30 -22.93 -15.22
CA GLU A 214 10.01 -23.76 -16.20
C GLU A 214 11.34 -23.12 -16.61
N HIS A 215 11.35 -21.81 -16.83
CA HIS A 215 12.55 -21.07 -17.21
C HIS A 215 13.58 -20.97 -16.08
N VAL A 216 13.15 -20.63 -14.86
CA VAL A 216 14.06 -20.44 -13.72
C VAL A 216 14.48 -21.76 -13.05
N GLY A 217 14.11 -22.91 -13.61
CA GLY A 217 14.48 -24.23 -13.08
C GLY A 217 13.91 -24.55 -11.69
N SER A 218 12.80 -23.91 -11.30
CA SER A 218 12.20 -24.10 -9.97
C SER A 218 11.31 -25.34 -9.96
N ASN A 219 11.85 -26.45 -9.46
CA ASN A 219 11.16 -27.75 -9.32
C ASN A 219 10.12 -27.81 -8.17
N GLY A 220 9.83 -26.68 -7.52
CA GLY A 220 8.87 -26.63 -6.43
C GLY A 220 7.42 -26.59 -6.97
N ALA A 221 6.62 -27.58 -6.59
CA ALA A 221 5.16 -27.49 -6.71
C ALA A 221 4.64 -26.42 -5.74
N ARG A 222 4.63 -25.16 -6.15
CA ARG A 222 3.86 -24.12 -5.46
C ARG A 222 2.42 -24.18 -5.95
N SER A 223 1.48 -24.43 -5.05
CA SER A 223 0.03 -24.34 -5.29
C SER A 223 -0.39 -22.88 -5.51
N GLY A 224 0.13 -22.23 -6.55
CA GLY A 224 0.02 -20.78 -6.73
C GLY A 224 -0.80 -20.32 -7.93
N TYR A 225 -1.09 -21.20 -8.90
CA TYR A 225 -1.78 -20.80 -10.12
C TYR A 225 -3.22 -20.33 -9.87
N THR A 226 -3.86 -20.91 -8.86
CA THR A 226 -5.26 -20.64 -8.51
C THR A 226 -5.41 -19.31 -7.76
N GLU A 227 -4.52 -18.94 -6.84
CA GLU A 227 -4.76 -17.80 -5.94
C GLU A 227 -4.72 -16.42 -6.61
N GLN A 228 -3.76 -16.15 -7.51
CA GLN A 228 -3.63 -14.82 -8.13
C GLN A 228 -4.78 -14.49 -9.09
N LEU A 229 -5.16 -15.44 -9.95
CA LEU A 229 -6.32 -15.29 -10.84
C LEU A 229 -7.62 -15.21 -10.04
N HIS A 230 -7.77 -16.02 -8.98
CA HIS A 230 -8.96 -15.95 -8.13
C HIS A 230 -9.09 -14.60 -7.41
N VAL A 231 -8.01 -14.07 -6.84
CA VAL A 231 -8.03 -12.74 -6.21
C VAL A 231 -8.44 -11.67 -7.20
N LEU A 232 -7.97 -11.74 -8.45
CA LEU A 232 -8.31 -10.76 -9.48
C LEU A 232 -9.70 -10.89 -10.07
N ASN A 233 -10.13 -12.11 -10.38
CA ASN A 233 -11.49 -12.37 -10.84
C ASN A 233 -12.48 -11.96 -9.76
N ARG A 234 -12.20 -12.30 -8.50
CA ARG A 234 -13.01 -11.91 -7.36
C ARG A 234 -12.99 -10.40 -7.12
N LEU A 235 -11.83 -9.75 -7.21
CA LEU A 235 -11.71 -8.30 -7.12
C LEU A 235 -12.50 -7.61 -8.26
N SER A 236 -12.52 -8.19 -9.45
CA SER A 236 -13.32 -7.72 -10.57
C SER A 236 -14.82 -7.93 -10.37
N GLU A 237 -15.24 -9.06 -9.81
CA GLU A 237 -16.65 -9.35 -9.47
C GLU A 237 -17.16 -8.43 -8.36
N LEU A 238 -16.45 -8.34 -7.24
CA LEU A 238 -16.82 -7.54 -6.08
C LEU A 238 -16.94 -6.05 -6.42
N LEU A 239 -16.01 -5.54 -7.22
CA LEU A 239 -16.04 -4.15 -7.63
C LEU A 239 -17.13 -3.87 -8.69
N ARG A 240 -17.58 -4.88 -9.45
CA ARG A 240 -18.75 -4.77 -10.36
C ARG A 240 -20.08 -4.83 -9.60
N GLU A 241 -20.22 -5.71 -8.61
CA GLU A 241 -21.44 -5.87 -7.82
C GLU A 241 -21.77 -4.60 -7.01
N ARG A 242 -20.74 -3.92 -6.49
CA ARG A 242 -20.92 -2.84 -5.51
C ARG A 242 -20.96 -1.44 -6.10
N GLY A 243 -20.49 -1.26 -7.33
CA GLY A 243 -20.39 0.07 -7.93
C GLY A 243 -21.74 0.80 -8.06
N GLY A 244 -22.88 0.09 -8.02
CA GLY A 244 -24.19 0.65 -8.43
C GLY A 244 -24.13 1.33 -9.81
N THR A 245 -23.01 1.09 -10.50
CA THR A 245 -22.64 1.64 -11.76
C THR A 245 -23.53 0.93 -12.73
N LYS A 246 -24.23 1.68 -13.59
CA LYS A 246 -24.88 1.09 -14.76
C LYS A 246 -23.92 0.05 -15.33
N ALA A 247 -24.41 -1.17 -15.54
CA ALA A 247 -23.62 -2.28 -16.06
C ALA A 247 -22.64 -1.75 -17.12
N GLY A 248 -21.33 -1.95 -16.90
CA GLY A 248 -20.29 -1.54 -17.84
C GLY A 248 -19.43 -0.32 -17.47
N ARG A 249 -19.60 0.35 -16.31
CA ARG A 249 -18.65 1.42 -15.91
C ARG A 249 -17.41 0.86 -15.20
N ARG A 250 -16.23 1.28 -15.65
CA ARG A 250 -14.93 0.97 -15.04
C ARG A 250 -14.72 1.69 -13.71
N LEU A 251 -13.82 1.16 -12.90
CA LEU A 251 -13.46 1.63 -11.56
C LEU A 251 -12.49 2.80 -11.64
N ARG A 252 -12.78 3.84 -10.86
CA ARG A 252 -11.97 5.07 -10.81
C ARG A 252 -10.74 4.95 -9.94
N THR A 253 -10.76 4.02 -8.98
CA THR A 253 -9.63 3.76 -8.07
C THR A 253 -8.42 3.29 -8.90
N PRO A 254 -7.26 3.97 -8.87
CA PRO A 254 -6.06 3.50 -9.54
C PRO A 254 -5.63 2.11 -9.07
N LEU A 255 -5.17 1.30 -10.02
CA LEU A 255 -4.54 0.01 -9.76
C LEU A 255 -3.08 -0.01 -10.23
N ALA A 256 -2.14 -0.10 -9.30
CA ALA A 256 -0.74 -0.40 -9.57
C ALA A 256 -0.55 -1.92 -9.49
N ILE A 257 0.03 -2.53 -10.52
CA ILE A 257 0.26 -3.98 -10.58
C ILE A 257 1.75 -4.20 -10.68
N ALA A 258 2.37 -4.79 -9.67
CA ALA A 258 3.81 -4.89 -9.56
C ALA A 258 4.29 -6.34 -9.50
N LEU A 259 5.18 -6.70 -10.42
CA LEU A 259 5.92 -7.94 -10.43
C LEU A 259 7.09 -7.82 -9.44
N THR A 260 7.08 -8.57 -8.33
CA THR A 260 7.86 -8.22 -7.13
C THR A 260 9.24 -8.88 -6.97
N LYS A 261 9.55 -9.90 -7.75
CA LYS A 261 10.81 -10.67 -7.65
C LYS A 261 11.59 -10.57 -8.94
N PHE A 262 11.74 -9.34 -9.43
CA PHE A 262 12.42 -9.06 -10.70
C PHE A 262 13.88 -9.58 -10.72
N ASP A 263 14.53 -9.63 -9.55
CA ASP A 263 15.87 -10.20 -9.35
C ASP A 263 15.98 -11.67 -9.79
N LEU A 264 14.88 -12.42 -9.82
CA LEU A 264 14.86 -13.81 -10.31
C LEU A 264 14.73 -13.91 -11.84
N LEU A 265 14.46 -12.79 -12.49
CA LEU A 265 14.06 -12.74 -13.89
C LEU A 265 15.00 -11.90 -14.74
N SER A 266 16.03 -11.27 -14.16
CA SER A 266 16.93 -10.32 -14.87
C SER A 266 17.40 -10.87 -16.21
N ASP A 267 17.79 -12.15 -16.23
CA ASP A 267 18.39 -12.80 -17.40
C ASP A 267 17.36 -13.14 -18.49
N MET A 268 16.06 -13.00 -18.20
CA MET A 268 14.97 -13.20 -19.15
C MET A 268 14.74 -11.99 -20.04
N PHE A 269 15.14 -10.79 -19.59
CA PHE A 269 14.91 -9.55 -20.30
C PHE A 269 16.11 -9.19 -21.19
N PRO A 270 15.89 -8.70 -22.43
CA PRO A 270 16.96 -8.15 -23.27
C PRO A 270 17.76 -7.09 -22.53
N GLU A 271 19.05 -6.92 -22.85
CA GLU A 271 19.92 -5.94 -22.19
C GLU A 271 19.37 -4.50 -22.27
N GLU A 272 18.68 -4.18 -23.36
CA GLU A 272 18.07 -2.86 -23.59
C GLU A 272 16.73 -2.66 -22.89
N SER A 273 16.24 -3.66 -22.13
CA SER A 273 14.95 -3.57 -21.45
C SER A 273 14.93 -2.37 -20.49
N PRO A 274 13.83 -1.58 -20.46
CA PRO A 274 13.70 -0.48 -19.51
C PRO A 274 13.72 -0.98 -18.05
N LEU A 275 13.47 -2.27 -17.83
CA LEU A 275 13.56 -2.91 -16.51
C LEU A 275 15.00 -3.12 -16.02
N HIS A 276 16.03 -2.96 -16.87
CA HIS A 276 17.43 -2.92 -16.42
C HIS A 276 17.89 -1.51 -16.04
N GLN A 277 17.10 -0.48 -16.41
CA GLN A 277 17.38 0.90 -16.05
C GLN A 277 16.84 1.22 -14.64
N PRO A 278 17.67 1.79 -13.74
CA PRO A 278 17.21 2.19 -12.42
C PRO A 278 16.12 3.27 -12.52
N SER A 279 15.27 3.37 -11.49
CA SER A 279 14.16 4.33 -11.43
C SER A 279 14.64 5.76 -11.69
N GLY A 280 14.06 6.41 -12.70
CA GLY A 280 14.39 7.80 -13.09
C GLY A 280 13.74 8.86 -12.20
N HIS A 281 13.00 8.46 -11.17
CA HIS A 281 12.17 9.37 -10.37
C HIS A 281 13.00 10.20 -9.38
N VAL A 282 13.19 11.49 -9.69
CA VAL A 282 13.94 12.46 -8.87
C VAL A 282 13.09 13.68 -8.56
N GLY A 283 12.56 13.77 -7.33
CA GLY A 283 11.67 14.85 -6.86
C GLY A 283 10.29 14.88 -7.53
N VAL A 284 10.11 14.12 -8.61
CA VAL A 284 8.92 13.98 -9.43
C VAL A 284 8.77 12.53 -9.86
N TYR A 285 7.56 12.11 -10.19
CA TYR A 285 7.33 10.87 -10.92
C TYR A 285 7.59 11.11 -12.41
N ASP A 286 8.49 10.32 -12.99
CA ASP A 286 8.78 10.35 -14.42
C ASP A 286 7.80 9.47 -15.18
N GLU A 287 6.85 10.09 -15.88
CA GLU A 287 5.81 9.37 -16.61
C GLU A 287 6.34 8.61 -17.83
N ALA A 288 7.44 9.06 -18.43
CA ALA A 288 8.01 8.38 -19.61
C ALA A 288 8.62 7.03 -19.19
N ASP A 289 9.49 7.04 -18.20
CA ASP A 289 10.07 5.84 -17.58
C ASP A 289 8.99 4.87 -17.09
N GLY A 290 7.97 5.38 -16.40
CA GLY A 290 6.83 4.58 -15.96
C GLY A 290 6.03 3.94 -17.11
N LEU A 291 5.91 4.60 -18.26
CA LEU A 291 5.23 4.07 -19.45
C LEU A 291 6.06 2.99 -20.15
N ASP A 292 7.37 3.18 -20.28
CA ASP A 292 8.26 2.21 -20.91
C ASP A 292 8.23 0.89 -20.13
N VAL A 293 8.32 0.97 -18.80
CA VAL A 293 8.20 -0.19 -17.90
C VAL A 293 6.82 -0.83 -17.98
N HIS A 294 5.78 -0.03 -18.10
CA HIS A 294 4.42 -0.55 -18.22
C HIS A 294 4.24 -1.43 -19.44
N GLU A 295 4.69 -0.97 -20.62
CA GLU A 295 4.56 -1.75 -21.85
C GLU A 295 5.45 -2.99 -21.82
N GLU A 296 6.67 -2.89 -21.29
CA GLU A 296 7.58 -4.04 -21.14
C GLU A 296 6.97 -5.12 -20.24
N VAL A 297 6.57 -4.78 -19.01
CA VAL A 297 5.97 -5.74 -18.08
C VAL A 297 4.67 -6.32 -18.64
N ARG A 298 3.85 -5.50 -19.31
CA ARG A 298 2.62 -5.96 -19.97
C ARG A 298 2.91 -6.99 -21.07
N ALA A 299 3.92 -6.75 -21.89
CA ALA A 299 4.34 -7.67 -22.95
C ALA A 299 4.76 -9.02 -22.37
N TRP A 300 5.54 -9.01 -21.29
CA TRP A 300 5.97 -10.23 -20.61
C TRP A 300 4.84 -10.97 -19.88
N LEU A 301 3.93 -10.25 -19.22
CA LEU A 301 2.75 -10.86 -18.60
C LEU A 301 1.87 -11.55 -19.64
N ASN A 302 1.71 -10.99 -20.84
CA ASN A 302 0.99 -11.65 -21.93
C ASN A 302 1.64 -12.96 -22.39
N GLN A 303 2.96 -13.11 -22.22
CA GLN A 303 3.68 -14.34 -22.55
C GLN A 303 3.62 -15.35 -21.40
N TRP A 304 3.82 -14.91 -20.16
CA TRP A 304 3.95 -15.77 -18.99
C TRP A 304 2.62 -16.18 -18.35
N TYR A 305 1.58 -15.37 -18.56
CA TYR A 305 0.28 -15.51 -17.91
C TYR A 305 -0.86 -15.64 -18.91
N ASP A 306 -2.10 -15.68 -18.40
CA ASP A 306 -3.29 -15.74 -19.24
C ASP A 306 -3.42 -14.45 -20.07
N PRO A 307 -3.49 -14.51 -21.41
CA PRO A 307 -3.69 -13.32 -22.26
C PRO A 307 -4.98 -12.53 -21.95
N ALA A 308 -5.96 -13.13 -21.27
CA ALA A 308 -7.17 -12.46 -20.81
C ALA A 308 -6.93 -11.53 -19.63
N PHE A 309 -5.79 -11.65 -18.94
CA PHE A 309 -5.48 -10.87 -17.75
C PHE A 309 -5.51 -9.36 -17.98
N ASP A 310 -4.71 -8.85 -18.92
CA ASP A 310 -4.66 -7.42 -19.25
C ASP A 310 -6.03 -6.93 -19.73
N ARG A 311 -6.74 -7.73 -20.54
CA ARG A 311 -8.09 -7.40 -20.99
C ARG A 311 -9.06 -7.26 -19.82
N SER A 312 -9.01 -8.16 -18.84
CA SER A 312 -9.85 -8.12 -17.65
C SER A 312 -9.58 -6.86 -16.82
N ILE A 313 -8.31 -6.50 -16.64
CA ILE A 313 -7.92 -5.25 -15.97
C ILE A 313 -8.41 -4.03 -16.74
N ALA A 314 -8.17 -3.95 -18.04
CA ALA A 314 -8.59 -2.84 -18.90
C ALA A 314 -10.11 -2.63 -18.90
N ASN A 315 -10.87 -3.72 -18.78
CA ASN A 315 -12.34 -3.74 -18.68
C ASN A 315 -12.86 -3.43 -17.27
N ALA A 316 -12.02 -3.55 -16.24
CA ALA A 316 -12.39 -3.31 -14.86
C ALA A 316 -11.97 -1.90 -14.39
N PHE A 317 -10.79 -1.42 -14.78
CA PHE A 317 -10.18 -0.20 -14.24
C PHE A 317 -10.05 0.92 -15.29
N GLU A 318 -10.40 2.15 -14.90
CA GLU A 318 -10.18 3.33 -15.73
C GLU A 318 -8.69 3.69 -15.82
N THR A 319 -7.92 3.36 -14.79
CA THR A 319 -6.49 3.70 -14.71
C THR A 319 -5.72 2.61 -13.99
N TYR A 320 -4.75 2.04 -14.67
CA TYR A 320 -3.84 1.04 -14.12
C TYR A 320 -2.43 1.23 -14.68
N ARG A 321 -1.42 0.71 -13.98
CA ARG A 321 -0.01 0.76 -14.40
C ARG A 321 0.69 -0.53 -13.98
N TYR A 322 1.58 -1.03 -14.83
CA TYR A 322 2.40 -2.22 -14.57
C TYR A 322 3.79 -1.78 -14.14
N PHE A 323 4.37 -2.52 -13.20
CA PHE A 323 5.68 -2.27 -12.62
C PHE A 323 6.46 -3.56 -12.48
N GLY A 324 7.78 -3.48 -12.59
CA GLY A 324 8.71 -4.53 -12.19
C GLY A 324 9.61 -4.00 -11.08
N MET A 325 9.74 -4.77 -10.00
CA MET A 325 10.57 -4.39 -8.86
C MET A 325 11.16 -5.62 -8.17
N SER A 326 12.19 -5.40 -7.38
CA SER A 326 12.69 -6.37 -6.40
C SER A 326 12.76 -5.71 -5.03
N ALA A 327 12.09 -6.29 -4.04
CA ALA A 327 12.11 -5.74 -2.69
C ALA A 327 13.42 -5.99 -1.95
N LEU A 328 14.07 -7.14 -2.20
CA LEU A 328 15.34 -7.50 -1.55
C LEU A 328 16.55 -7.19 -2.44
N GLY A 329 16.39 -7.11 -3.76
CA GLY A 329 17.47 -6.95 -4.72
C GLY A 329 18.16 -8.25 -5.12
N ALA A 330 18.03 -9.28 -4.30
CA ALA A 330 18.53 -10.62 -4.55
C ALA A 330 17.69 -11.64 -3.77
N PRO A 331 17.61 -12.89 -4.25
CA PRO A 331 16.94 -13.94 -3.51
C PRO A 331 17.68 -14.23 -2.20
N PRO A 332 16.96 -14.56 -1.10
CA PRO A 332 17.58 -15.09 0.10
C PRO A 332 18.43 -16.34 -0.21
N VAL A 333 19.52 -16.52 0.55
CA VAL A 333 20.36 -17.72 0.46
C VAL A 333 19.57 -18.95 0.87
N ASP A 334 18.77 -18.80 1.93
CA ASP A 334 17.85 -19.82 2.42
C ASP A 334 16.67 -19.15 3.18
N GLY A 335 15.84 -19.95 3.85
CA GLY A 335 14.68 -19.45 4.60
C GLY A 335 15.01 -18.61 5.84
N ASN A 336 16.28 -18.57 6.25
CA ASN A 336 16.76 -17.90 7.46
C ASN A 336 17.80 -16.81 7.18
N HIS A 337 18.43 -16.78 6.00
CA HIS A 337 19.52 -15.87 5.69
C HIS A 337 19.27 -15.09 4.40
N LEU A 338 19.36 -13.76 4.49
CA LEU A 338 19.40 -12.89 3.31
C LEU A 338 20.72 -13.05 2.55
N ALA A 339 20.76 -12.52 1.33
CA ALA A 339 21.98 -12.46 0.55
C ALA A 339 23.10 -11.69 1.31
N PRO A 340 24.39 -12.06 1.17
CA PRO A 340 25.49 -11.44 1.93
C PRO A 340 25.60 -9.92 1.78
N GLN A 341 25.25 -9.40 0.60
CA GLN A 341 25.18 -7.97 0.31
C GLN A 341 24.10 -7.25 1.12
N GLY A 342 23.10 -7.96 1.66
CA GLY A 342 21.97 -7.39 2.37
C GLY A 342 20.83 -6.99 1.44
N VAL A 343 19.99 -6.08 1.92
CA VAL A 343 18.80 -5.59 1.21
C VAL A 343 19.18 -4.45 0.28
N HIS A 344 19.04 -4.66 -1.02
CA HIS A 344 19.34 -3.68 -2.08
C HIS A 344 18.16 -3.56 -3.05
N PRO A 345 17.07 -2.89 -2.65
CA PRO A 345 15.84 -2.86 -3.43
C PRO A 345 16.07 -2.25 -4.81
N TYR A 346 15.29 -2.73 -5.78
CA TYR A 346 15.32 -2.26 -7.15
C TYR A 346 13.92 -1.82 -7.57
N ARG A 347 13.75 -0.53 -7.89
CA ARG A 347 12.47 0.09 -8.33
C ARG A 347 11.28 -0.16 -7.38
N LEU A 348 11.58 -0.45 -6.12
CA LEU A 348 10.63 -0.83 -5.06
C LEU A 348 9.50 0.20 -4.89
N GLU A 349 9.86 1.47 -5.00
CA GLU A 349 9.02 2.62 -4.72
C GLU A 349 8.12 3.04 -5.88
N ASP A 350 8.42 2.62 -7.12
CA ASP A 350 7.73 3.09 -8.33
C ASP A 350 6.19 2.97 -8.24
N PRO A 351 5.61 1.84 -7.75
CA PRO A 351 4.16 1.73 -7.58
C PRO A 351 3.58 2.76 -6.61
N MET A 352 4.29 3.05 -5.51
CA MET A 352 3.85 4.01 -4.50
C MET A 352 3.99 5.44 -5.02
N LEU A 353 5.12 5.77 -5.66
CA LEU A 353 5.34 7.09 -6.25
C LEU A 353 4.30 7.40 -7.32
N TRP A 354 3.93 6.43 -8.17
CA TRP A 354 2.87 6.60 -9.15
C TRP A 354 1.53 6.95 -8.49
N LEU A 355 1.11 6.21 -7.45
CA LEU A 355 -0.12 6.52 -6.71
C LEU A 355 -0.07 7.91 -6.07
N LEU A 356 1.05 8.27 -5.44
CA LEU A 356 1.26 9.59 -4.84
C LEU A 356 1.16 10.71 -5.87
N ALA A 357 1.74 10.51 -7.07
CA ALA A 357 1.64 11.46 -8.16
C ALA A 357 0.19 11.62 -8.63
N ARG A 358 -0.56 10.52 -8.76
CA ARG A 358 -1.99 10.53 -9.09
C ARG A 358 -2.86 11.20 -8.03
N PHE A 359 -2.48 11.10 -6.76
CA PHE A 359 -3.14 11.82 -5.67
C PHE A 359 -2.74 13.30 -5.60
N GLY A 360 -1.82 13.74 -6.45
CA GLY A 360 -1.31 15.11 -6.50
C GLY A 360 -0.29 15.45 -5.40
N ALA A 361 0.18 14.46 -4.64
CA ALA A 361 1.16 14.63 -3.57
C ALA A 361 2.54 15.02 -4.11
N ILE A 362 2.99 14.33 -5.16
CA ILE A 362 4.19 14.68 -5.92
C ILE A 362 3.80 15.15 -7.33
N ARG A 363 4.72 15.83 -8.02
CA ARG A 363 4.50 16.21 -9.43
C ARG A 363 4.77 15.01 -10.34
N MET A 364 4.09 14.98 -11.47
CA MET A 364 4.30 14.01 -12.55
C MET A 364 4.84 14.77 -13.76
N THR A 365 5.90 14.29 -14.41
CA THR A 365 6.37 14.85 -15.68
C THR A 365 5.30 14.63 -16.75
N LYS A 366 5.21 15.53 -17.74
CA LYS A 366 4.37 15.26 -18.90
C LYS A 366 5.14 14.27 -19.78
N GLY A 367 4.60 13.06 -19.97
CA GLY A 367 5.15 12.12 -20.94
C GLY A 367 5.26 12.77 -22.31
N LYS A 368 6.37 12.52 -23.03
CA LYS A 368 6.46 12.89 -24.45
C LYS A 368 5.37 12.08 -25.18
N ARG A 369 4.42 12.78 -25.80
CA ARG A 369 3.39 12.16 -26.64
C ARG A 369 3.99 11.69 -27.95
#